data_AF-A0A960MKX5-F1
#
_entry.id   AF-A0A960MKX5-F1
#
_cell.length_a   1.000
_cell.length_b   1.000
_cell.length_c   1.000
_cell.angle_alpha   90.00
_cell.angle_beta   90.00
_cell.angle_gamma   90.00
#
_symmetry.space_group_name_H-M   'P 1'
#
loop_
_entity.id
_entity.type
_entity.pdbx_description
1 polymer ?
#
loop_
_entity_poly.entity_id
_entity_poly.type
_entity_poly.pdbx_seq_one_letter_code
_entity_poly.pdbx_strand_id
1 'polypeptide(L)'
;MAYLAGDIGGTKTHLSLVVEEKGKMVRVKDQKYPSQKYPNLRQIVKEFLKGESHEISKACFGIAGPVKKRKSQATNLPWLVDCDVLEKELHIEKVSLINDLEANAYGLNMLSEEEYYVLNAGDPDAKGNQAMISAGTGLGEAGIFFDGRRHIPFPGEGGHVDFAPRNALEDELLRYLRKKFGHVSYERILSGPGLYNVYQFVVVLITAPDGIEAGM
;
A
#
# COMPACT_ATOMS: atom_id res chain seq x y z
N MET A 1 11.36 16.95 -19.42
CA MET A 1 11.18 17.14 -17.96
C MET A 1 11.44 15.81 -17.27
N ALA A 2 12.00 15.83 -16.07
CA ALA A 2 12.27 14.61 -15.31
C ALA A 2 11.50 14.59 -13.98
N TYR A 3 11.00 13.42 -13.63
CA TYR A 3 10.16 13.18 -12.47
C TYR A 3 10.78 12.07 -11.63
N LEU A 4 10.91 12.33 -10.33
CA LEU A 4 11.39 11.33 -9.38
C LEU A 4 10.18 10.64 -8.72
N ALA A 5 10.11 9.33 -8.86
CA ALA A 5 9.14 8.51 -8.15
C ALA A 5 9.87 7.66 -7.10
N GLY A 6 9.21 7.38 -5.98
CA GLY A 6 9.73 6.39 -5.05
C GLY A 6 8.67 5.68 -4.23
N ASP A 7 8.95 4.42 -3.92
CA ASP A 7 8.20 3.57 -3.00
C ASP A 7 9.05 3.33 -1.75
N ILE A 8 8.57 3.82 -0.60
CA ILE A 8 9.27 3.82 0.67
C ILE A 8 8.65 2.75 1.57
N GLY A 9 9.28 1.58 1.57
CA GLY A 9 8.97 0.48 2.48
C GLY A 9 9.92 0.40 3.67
N GLY A 10 9.50 -0.34 4.70
CA GLY A 10 10.27 -0.54 5.93
C GLY A 10 11.62 -1.23 5.73
N THR A 11 11.73 -2.11 4.74
CA THR A 11 12.96 -2.88 4.45
C THR A 11 13.69 -2.36 3.22
N LYS A 12 12.96 -1.91 2.20
CA LYS A 12 13.50 -1.45 0.93
C LYS A 12 12.84 -0.14 0.52
N THR A 13 13.64 0.76 -0.03
CA THR A 13 13.19 1.95 -0.74
C THR A 13 13.52 1.75 -2.22
N HIS A 14 12.55 1.93 -3.09
CA HIS A 14 12.72 1.81 -4.53
C HIS A 14 12.53 3.19 -5.16
N LEU A 15 13.54 3.69 -5.87
CA LEU A 15 13.46 4.95 -6.60
C LEU A 15 13.50 4.70 -8.12
N SER A 16 12.73 5.50 -8.85
CA SER A 16 12.72 5.51 -10.31
C SER A 16 12.78 6.95 -10.83
N LEU A 17 13.60 7.16 -11.85
CA LEU A 17 13.65 8.41 -12.61
C LEU A 17 12.88 8.22 -13.91
N VAL A 18 11.91 9.10 -14.15
CA VAL A 18 11.06 9.06 -15.34
C VAL A 18 11.22 10.36 -16.10
N VAL A 19 11.53 10.26 -17.39
CA VAL A 19 11.70 11.40 -18.28
C VAL A 19 10.57 11.40 -19.30
N GLU A 20 10.02 12.58 -19.57
CA GLU A 20 9.06 12.75 -20.65
C GLU A 20 9.78 12.94 -21.98
N GLU A 21 9.62 11.98 -22.89
CA GLU A 21 10.17 11.98 -24.25
C GLU A 21 9.03 11.86 -25.27
N LYS A 22 8.86 12.89 -26.11
CA LYS A 22 7.84 12.92 -27.18
C LYS A 22 6.41 12.59 -26.68
N GLY A 23 6.06 13.10 -25.49
CA GLY A 23 4.76 12.87 -24.86
C GLY A 23 4.58 11.49 -24.23
N LYS A 24 5.66 10.70 -24.11
CA LYS A 24 5.67 9.42 -23.39
C LYS A 24 6.55 9.51 -22.15
N MET A 25 6.10 8.87 -21.08
CA MET A 25 6.87 8.74 -19.85
C MET A 25 7.80 7.53 -19.96
N VAL A 26 9.11 7.76 -19.95
CA VAL A 26 10.13 6.72 -20.08
C VAL A 26 10.92 6.62 -18.79
N ARG A 27 10.96 5.43 -18.18
CA ARG A 27 11.80 5.18 -17.00
C ARG A 27 13.25 5.01 -17.43
N VAL A 28 14.11 5.94 -17.04
CA VAL A 28 15.54 5.99 -17.44
C VAL A 28 16.49 5.48 -16.36
N LYS A 29 16.05 5.45 -15.09
CA LYS A 29 16.80 4.90 -13.98
C LYS A 29 15.86 4.21 -12.99
N ASP A 30 16.30 3.09 -12.45
CA ASP A 30 15.52 2.28 -11.52
C ASP A 30 16.47 1.59 -10.52
N GLN A 31 16.31 1.86 -9.22
CA GLN A 31 17.23 1.32 -8.22
C GLN A 31 16.55 1.10 -6.87
N LYS A 32 16.94 0.00 -6.21
CA LYS A 32 16.47 -0.37 -4.87
C LYS A 32 17.59 -0.20 -3.85
N TYR A 33 17.22 0.31 -2.69
CA TYR A 33 18.11 0.57 -1.57
C TYR A 33 17.60 -0.13 -0.31
N PRO A 34 18.48 -0.75 0.49
CA PRO A 34 18.10 -1.28 1.79
C PRO A 34 17.83 -0.13 2.77
N SER A 35 16.56 0.13 3.11
CA SER A 35 16.16 1.33 3.86
C SER A 35 16.93 1.47 5.17
N GLN A 36 17.10 0.39 5.92
CA GLN A 36 17.75 0.40 7.24
C GLN A 36 19.25 0.79 7.21
N LYS A 37 19.91 0.78 6.05
CA LYS A 37 21.30 1.25 5.91
C LYS A 37 21.42 2.77 5.81
N TYR A 38 20.30 3.49 5.75
CA TYR A 38 20.28 4.93 5.61
C TYR A 38 19.57 5.59 6.81
N PRO A 39 20.06 6.76 7.26
CA PRO A 39 19.45 7.51 8.36
C PRO A 39 18.20 8.29 7.93
N ASN A 40 17.97 8.50 6.63
CA ASN A 40 16.80 9.19 6.09
C ASN A 40 16.67 8.99 4.56
N LEU A 41 15.47 9.22 4.03
CA LEU A 41 15.16 9.15 2.60
C LEU A 41 16.06 10.06 1.73
N ARG A 42 16.35 11.27 2.22
CA ARG A 42 17.16 12.26 1.47
C ARG A 42 18.53 11.70 1.07
N GLN A 43 19.20 10.94 1.94
CA GLN A 43 20.50 10.37 1.58
C GLN A 43 20.37 9.37 0.42
N ILE A 44 19.31 8.56 0.42
CA ILE A 44 19.01 7.65 -0.69
C ILE A 44 18.76 8.44 -1.97
N VAL A 45 17.97 9.51 -1.92
CA VAL A 45 17.69 10.33 -3.11
C VAL A 45 18.96 11.01 -3.64
N LYS A 46 19.81 11.55 -2.77
CA LYS A 46 21.09 12.15 -3.18
C LYS A 46 22.04 11.13 -3.82
N GLU A 47 22.08 9.91 -3.28
CA GLU A 47 22.86 8.83 -3.88
C GLU A 47 22.28 8.40 -5.23
N PHE A 48 20.96 8.27 -5.32
CA PHE A 48 20.26 7.91 -6.56
C PHE A 48 20.45 8.94 -7.67
N LEU A 49 20.47 10.23 -7.35
CA LEU A 49 20.69 11.30 -8.32
C LEU A 49 22.19 11.56 -8.61
N LYS A 50 23.12 10.86 -7.95
CA LYS A 50 24.55 11.06 -8.19
C LYS A 50 24.91 10.71 -9.63
N GLY A 51 25.51 11.68 -10.34
CA GLY A 51 25.92 11.55 -11.74
C GLY A 51 24.77 11.73 -12.75
N GLU A 52 23.57 12.08 -12.28
CA GLU A 52 22.44 12.37 -13.15
C GLU A 52 22.48 13.82 -13.63
N SER A 53 22.23 14.04 -14.93
CA SER A 53 22.24 15.38 -15.53
C SER A 53 20.84 16.00 -15.64
N HIS A 54 19.80 15.20 -15.45
CA HIS A 54 18.43 15.66 -15.51
C HIS A 54 18.07 16.55 -14.32
N GLU A 55 17.51 17.73 -14.61
CA GLU A 55 16.87 18.58 -13.60
C GLU A 55 15.51 17.97 -13.20
N ILE A 56 15.36 17.66 -11.91
CA ILE A 56 14.16 17.04 -11.36
C ILE A 56 13.09 18.10 -11.17
N SER A 57 12.07 18.10 -12.03
CA SER A 57 10.98 19.07 -11.97
C SER A 57 10.09 18.82 -10.76
N LYS A 58 9.69 17.56 -10.53
CA LYS A 58 8.79 17.18 -9.42
C LYS A 58 9.16 15.80 -8.88
N ALA A 59 8.84 15.56 -7.62
CA ALA A 59 8.94 14.24 -7.01
C ALA A 59 7.63 13.81 -6.35
N CYS A 60 7.34 12.51 -6.40
CA CYS A 60 6.28 11.89 -5.65
C CYS A 60 6.79 10.62 -4.96
N PHE A 61 6.51 10.49 -3.67
CA PHE A 61 6.89 9.32 -2.89
C PHE A 61 5.64 8.66 -2.30
N GLY A 62 5.46 7.36 -2.55
CA GLY A 62 4.57 6.49 -1.79
C GLY A 62 5.27 6.04 -0.51
N ILE A 63 4.58 6.09 0.62
CA ILE A 63 5.15 5.66 1.90
C ILE A 63 4.18 4.77 2.67
N ALA A 64 4.71 3.68 3.22
CA ALA A 64 3.98 2.83 4.14
C ALA A 64 3.70 3.58 5.45
N GLY A 65 2.46 4.04 5.59
CA GLY A 65 1.96 4.76 6.77
C GLY A 65 1.08 5.97 6.41
N PRO A 66 0.42 6.57 7.42
CA PRO A 66 -0.47 7.70 7.20
C PRO A 66 0.30 8.98 6.88
N VAL A 67 -0.11 9.67 5.81
CA VAL A 67 0.42 11.00 5.47
C VAL A 67 -0.48 12.08 6.06
N LYS A 68 0.09 12.98 6.87
CA LYS A 68 -0.61 14.11 7.49
C LYS A 68 0.18 15.38 7.30
N LYS A 69 -0.47 16.44 6.81
CA LYS A 69 0.15 17.76 6.60
C LYS A 69 1.48 17.68 5.81
N ARG A 70 1.52 16.87 4.74
CA ARG A 70 2.71 16.63 3.89
C ARG A 70 3.88 15.95 4.62
N LYS A 71 3.61 15.23 5.71
CA LYS A 71 4.61 14.49 6.48
C LYS A 71 4.12 13.07 6.78
N SER A 72 5.05 12.16 6.95
CA SER A 72 4.76 10.81 7.44
C SER A 72 5.89 10.29 8.31
N GLN A 73 5.51 9.65 9.40
CA GLN A 73 6.40 8.80 10.18
C GLN A 73 6.29 7.39 9.59
N ALA A 74 7.37 6.91 8.98
CA ALA A 74 7.37 5.57 8.40
C ALA A 74 7.11 4.51 9.47
N THR A 75 6.15 3.62 9.26
CA THR A 75 5.69 2.65 10.29
C THR A 75 6.80 1.74 10.81
N ASN A 76 7.80 1.45 9.96
CA ASN A 76 8.88 0.49 10.24
C ASN A 76 10.29 1.11 10.14
N LEU A 77 10.40 2.44 10.11
CA LEU A 77 11.68 3.15 10.03
C LEU A 77 11.65 4.35 10.98
N PRO A 78 12.80 4.75 11.57
CA PRO A 78 12.89 5.94 12.40
C PRO A 78 12.84 7.25 11.59
N TRP A 79 12.38 7.20 10.35
CA TRP A 79 12.38 8.33 9.43
C TRP A 79 11.11 9.16 9.56
N LEU A 80 11.30 10.45 9.82
CA LEU A 80 10.29 11.46 9.55
C LEU A 80 10.52 12.00 8.13
N VAL A 81 9.59 11.70 7.22
CA VAL A 81 9.62 12.21 5.85
C VAL A 81 8.76 13.47 5.79
N ASP A 82 9.36 14.56 5.33
CA ASP A 82 8.75 15.89 5.28
C ASP A 82 8.98 16.50 3.90
N CYS A 83 7.90 16.75 3.15
CA CYS A 83 7.99 17.29 1.79
C CYS A 83 8.73 18.63 1.74
N ASP A 84 8.52 19.51 2.72
CA ASP A 84 9.07 20.88 2.68
C ASP A 84 10.59 20.84 2.91
N VAL A 85 11.06 19.90 3.75
CA VAL A 85 12.48 19.61 3.95
C VAL A 85 13.09 19.02 2.67
N LEU A 86 12.41 18.08 2.03
CA LEU A 86 12.88 17.46 0.79
C LEU A 86 12.96 18.47 -0.37
N GLU A 87 11.96 19.32 -0.56
CA GLU A 87 11.95 20.39 -1.58
C GLU A 87 13.17 21.29 -1.41
N LYS A 88 13.39 21.80 -0.18
CA LYS A 88 14.51 22.71 0.13
C LYS A 88 15.88 22.06 -0.06
N GLU A 89 16.07 20.84 0.43
CA GLU A 89 17.40 20.22 0.51
C GLU A 89 17.80 19.40 -0.72
N LEU A 90 16.82 19.04 -1.56
CA LEU A 90 17.04 18.37 -2.84
C LEU A 90 16.91 19.35 -4.03
N HIS A 91 16.50 20.59 -3.79
CA HIS A 91 16.27 21.61 -4.81
C HIS A 91 15.23 21.16 -5.85
N ILE A 92 14.14 20.55 -5.38
CA ILE A 92 13.02 20.09 -6.22
C ILE A 92 11.87 21.06 -6.00
N GLU A 93 11.28 21.59 -7.08
CA GLU A 93 10.22 22.60 -7.03
C GLU A 93 9.02 22.13 -6.19
N LYS A 94 8.62 20.86 -6.36
CA LYS A 94 7.49 20.29 -5.66
C LYS A 94 7.70 18.82 -5.33
N VAL A 95 7.50 18.47 -4.07
CA VAL A 95 7.48 17.12 -3.54
C VAL A 95 6.08 16.81 -3.02
N SER A 96 5.54 15.69 -3.49
CA SER A 96 4.33 15.07 -2.96
C SER A 96 4.69 13.82 -2.18
N LEU A 97 3.96 13.58 -1.10
CA LEU A 97 4.02 12.36 -0.31
C LEU A 97 2.60 11.82 -0.23
N ILE A 98 2.41 10.57 -0.60
CA ILE A 98 1.13 9.87 -0.60
C ILE A 98 1.29 8.53 0.11
N ASN A 99 0.18 7.96 0.56
CA ASN A 99 0.20 6.61 1.10
C ASN A 99 0.56 5.59 -0.01
N ASP A 100 1.16 4.47 0.37
CA ASP A 100 1.54 3.38 -0.54
C ASP A 100 0.36 2.74 -1.28
N LEU A 101 -0.77 2.51 -0.60
CA LEU A 101 -1.99 2.01 -1.25
C LEU A 101 -2.61 3.07 -2.17
N GLU A 102 -2.55 4.35 -1.79
CA GLU A 102 -2.95 5.45 -2.69
C GLU A 102 -2.08 5.47 -3.95
N ALA A 103 -0.76 5.30 -3.82
CA ALA A 103 0.17 5.23 -4.94
C ALA A 103 -0.13 4.03 -5.87
N ASN A 104 -0.38 2.86 -5.30
CA ASN A 104 -0.75 1.65 -6.04
C ASN A 104 -2.07 1.86 -6.79
N ALA A 105 -3.06 2.53 -6.18
CA ALA A 105 -4.32 2.85 -6.83
C ALA A 105 -4.16 3.79 -8.04
N TYR A 106 -3.24 4.77 -7.99
CA TYR A 106 -2.87 5.54 -9.18
C TYR A 106 -2.24 4.66 -10.26
N GLY A 107 -1.46 3.65 -9.85
CA GLY A 107 -0.79 2.71 -10.75
C GLY A 107 -1.75 1.79 -11.52
N LEU A 108 -2.96 1.53 -11.01
CA LEU A 108 -3.92 0.65 -11.67
C LEU A 108 -4.28 1.10 -13.10
N ASN A 109 -4.37 2.40 -13.34
CA ASN A 109 -4.66 2.96 -14.66
C ASN A 109 -3.50 2.82 -15.66
N MET A 110 -2.34 2.34 -15.21
CA MET A 110 -1.15 2.14 -16.03
C MET A 110 -0.94 0.67 -16.40
N LEU A 111 -1.72 -0.25 -15.83
CA LEU A 111 -1.61 -1.68 -16.11
C LEU A 111 -2.14 -2.00 -17.50
N SER A 112 -1.42 -2.85 -18.24
CA SER A 112 -1.94 -3.45 -19.48
C SER A 112 -2.82 -4.67 -19.18
N GLU A 113 -3.58 -5.12 -20.18
CA GLU A 113 -4.48 -6.27 -20.05
C GLU A 113 -3.74 -7.58 -19.70
N GLU A 114 -2.44 -7.65 -19.98
CA GLU A 114 -1.58 -8.80 -19.66
C GLU A 114 -1.04 -8.77 -18.21
N GLU A 115 -1.16 -7.63 -17.51
CA GLU A 115 -0.63 -7.44 -16.16
C GLU A 115 -1.65 -7.77 -15.05
N TYR A 116 -2.89 -8.13 -15.41
CA TYR A 116 -3.91 -8.55 -14.46
C TYR A 116 -4.76 -9.72 -15.00
N TYR A 117 -5.46 -10.39 -14.08
CA TYR A 117 -6.38 -11.47 -14.41
C TYR A 117 -7.80 -11.13 -13.97
N VAL A 118 -8.77 -11.29 -14.87
CA VAL A 118 -10.18 -11.05 -14.57
C VAL A 118 -10.77 -12.28 -13.88
N LEU A 119 -11.06 -12.16 -12.58
CA LEU A 119 -11.72 -13.23 -11.81
C LEU A 119 -13.23 -13.28 -12.06
N ASN A 120 -13.86 -12.11 -12.20
CA ASN A 120 -15.28 -11.96 -12.52
C ASN A 120 -15.42 -10.86 -13.56
N ALA A 121 -15.97 -11.19 -14.72
CA ALA A 121 -16.22 -10.20 -15.77
C ALA A 121 -17.33 -9.24 -15.32
N GLY A 122 -17.03 -7.94 -15.36
CA GLY A 122 -18.01 -6.87 -15.16
C GLY A 122 -18.58 -6.37 -16.48
N ASP A 123 -19.39 -5.32 -16.38
CA ASP A 123 -19.82 -4.54 -17.55
C ASP A 123 -18.63 -3.68 -18.04
N PRO A 124 -18.17 -3.85 -19.30
CA PRO A 124 -17.05 -3.08 -19.85
C PRO A 124 -17.35 -1.58 -19.97
N ASP A 125 -18.63 -1.18 -20.00
CA ASP A 125 -19.06 0.22 -20.09
C ASP A 125 -19.33 0.85 -18.72
N ALA A 126 -19.09 0.10 -17.63
CA ALA A 126 -19.33 0.59 -16.27
C ALA A 126 -18.48 1.84 -15.97
N LYS A 127 -19.16 2.90 -15.53
CA LYS A 127 -18.54 4.13 -15.03
C LYS A 127 -18.94 4.34 -13.58
N GLY A 128 -17.95 4.48 -12.71
CA GLY A 128 -18.19 4.70 -11.30
C GLY A 128 -16.92 4.62 -10.48
N ASN A 129 -17.12 4.67 -9.17
CA ASN A 129 -16.06 4.49 -8.20
C ASN A 129 -15.47 3.07 -8.33
N GLN A 130 -14.17 2.97 -8.05
CA GLN A 130 -13.47 1.71 -7.93
C GLN A 130 -12.93 1.57 -6.50
N ALA A 131 -12.56 0.36 -6.13
CA ALA A 131 -11.88 0.08 -4.88
C ALA A 131 -10.71 -0.85 -5.17
N MET A 132 -9.64 -0.68 -4.40
CA MET A 132 -8.49 -1.56 -4.42
C MET A 132 -8.33 -2.18 -3.04
N ILE A 133 -8.21 -3.51 -3.02
CA ILE A 133 -7.96 -4.28 -1.81
C ILE A 133 -6.64 -5.03 -2.02
N SER A 134 -5.74 -4.95 -1.04
CA SER A 134 -4.42 -5.60 -1.11
C SER A 134 -4.15 -6.38 0.17
N ALA A 135 -4.21 -7.71 0.08
CA ALA A 135 -3.82 -8.60 1.16
C ALA A 135 -2.33 -8.92 1.07
N GLY A 136 -1.59 -8.66 2.15
CA GLY A 136 -0.16 -8.87 2.27
C GLY A 136 0.22 -9.14 3.72
N THR A 137 1.19 -8.41 4.27
CA THR A 137 1.48 -8.46 5.72
C THR A 137 0.28 -7.97 6.55
N GLY A 138 -0.48 -7.02 6.03
CA GLY A 138 -1.78 -6.57 6.54
C GLY A 138 -2.84 -6.62 5.45
N LEU A 139 -3.92 -5.85 5.62
CA LEU A 139 -4.99 -5.70 4.63
C LEU A 139 -5.17 -4.21 4.29
N GLY A 140 -4.57 -3.79 3.18
CA GLY A 140 -4.68 -2.42 2.70
C GLY A 140 -5.93 -2.22 1.84
N GLU A 141 -6.54 -1.05 1.95
CA GLU A 141 -7.69 -0.65 1.13
C GLU A 141 -7.55 0.80 0.67
N ALA A 142 -7.86 1.06 -0.59
CA ALA A 142 -7.99 2.40 -1.13
C ALA A 142 -9.28 2.53 -1.94
N GLY A 143 -9.97 3.65 -1.76
CA GLY A 143 -11.09 4.02 -2.61
C GLY A 143 -10.60 4.83 -3.80
N ILE A 144 -11.31 4.74 -4.92
CA ILE A 144 -10.98 5.48 -6.14
C ILE A 144 -12.27 6.16 -6.59
N PHE A 145 -12.39 7.44 -6.27
CA PHE A 145 -13.57 8.25 -6.55
C PHE A 145 -13.58 8.68 -8.02
N PHE A 146 -14.70 8.50 -8.71
CA PHE A 146 -14.89 9.02 -10.06
C PHE A 146 -15.58 10.38 -10.02
N ASP A 147 -14.88 11.45 -10.40
CA ASP A 147 -15.39 12.83 -10.38
C ASP A 147 -16.26 13.20 -11.60
N GLY A 148 -16.63 12.21 -12.42
CA GLY A 148 -17.29 12.39 -13.70
C GLY A 148 -16.33 12.56 -14.89
N ARG A 149 -15.04 12.73 -14.62
CA ARG A 149 -13.99 12.87 -15.66
C ARG A 149 -12.82 11.93 -15.44
N ARG A 150 -12.41 11.72 -14.20
CA ARG A 150 -11.23 10.92 -13.83
C ARG A 150 -11.42 10.23 -12.49
N HIS A 151 -10.62 9.19 -12.32
CA HIS A 151 -10.46 8.43 -11.09
C HIS A 151 -9.44 9.11 -10.17
N ILE A 152 -9.86 9.41 -8.95
CA ILE A 152 -9.05 10.06 -7.90
C ILE A 152 -8.97 9.10 -6.71
N PRO A 153 -7.82 8.44 -6.52
CA PRO A 153 -7.55 7.65 -5.32
C PRO A 153 -7.64 8.46 -4.04
N PHE A 154 -8.07 7.82 -2.97
CA PHE A 154 -7.97 8.32 -1.61
C PHE A 154 -7.62 7.16 -0.65
N PRO A 155 -6.78 7.40 0.36
CA PRO A 155 -6.40 6.36 1.30
C PRO A 155 -7.56 5.99 2.23
N GLY A 156 -7.60 4.73 2.67
CA GLY A 156 -8.56 4.24 3.65
C GLY A 156 -7.93 3.21 4.59
N GLU A 157 -8.59 2.98 5.73
CA GLU A 157 -8.21 1.99 6.74
C GLU A 157 -9.26 0.86 6.79
N GLY A 158 -9.88 0.57 5.65
CA GLY A 158 -11.04 -0.32 5.56
C GLY A 158 -10.73 -1.76 5.98
N GLY A 159 -9.48 -2.21 5.87
CA GLY A 159 -9.06 -3.52 6.39
C GLY A 159 -9.17 -3.67 7.92
N HIS A 160 -9.31 -2.55 8.64
CA HIS A 160 -9.47 -2.53 10.09
C HIS A 160 -10.94 -2.48 10.56
N VAL A 161 -11.93 -2.50 9.66
CA VAL A 161 -13.34 -2.60 10.05
C VAL A 161 -13.69 -3.98 10.61
N ASP A 162 -14.75 -4.05 11.40
CA ASP A 162 -15.25 -5.27 12.03
C ASP A 162 -15.50 -6.39 10.99
N PHE A 163 -15.02 -7.59 11.30
CA PHE A 163 -15.39 -8.78 10.56
C PHE A 163 -16.89 -9.07 10.75
N ALA A 164 -17.62 -9.15 9.63
CA ALA A 164 -19.04 -9.44 9.60
C ALA A 164 -19.28 -10.89 9.15
N PRO A 165 -19.39 -11.87 10.08
CA PRO A 165 -19.64 -13.26 9.73
C PRO A 165 -21.01 -13.44 9.08
N ARG A 166 -21.10 -14.37 8.12
CA ARG A 166 -22.30 -14.61 7.30
C ARG A 166 -22.93 -15.98 7.53
N ASN A 167 -22.28 -16.86 8.27
CA ASN A 167 -22.74 -18.22 8.56
C ASN A 167 -22.18 -18.72 9.90
N ALA A 168 -22.72 -19.83 10.39
CA ALA A 168 -22.36 -20.39 11.70
C ALA A 168 -20.86 -20.74 11.84
N LEU A 169 -20.20 -21.16 10.75
CA LEU A 169 -18.77 -21.44 10.75
C LEU A 169 -17.95 -20.14 10.91
N GLU A 170 -18.34 -19.08 10.20
CA GLU A 170 -17.76 -17.75 10.35
C GLU A 170 -18.04 -17.16 11.75
N ASP A 171 -19.19 -17.44 12.37
CA ASP A 171 -19.49 -17.05 13.76
C ASP A 171 -18.57 -17.75 14.78
N GLU A 172 -18.24 -19.02 14.57
CA GLU A 172 -17.26 -19.74 15.37
C GLU A 172 -15.85 -19.17 15.20
N LEU A 173 -15.45 -18.85 13.96
CA LEU A 173 -14.18 -18.19 13.69
C LEU A 173 -14.11 -16.83 14.42
N LEU A 174 -15.16 -16.03 14.35
CA LEU A 174 -15.24 -14.75 15.06
C LEU A 174 -15.08 -14.95 16.58
N ARG A 175 -15.80 -15.90 17.18
CA ARG A 175 -15.69 -16.22 18.61
C ARG A 175 -14.27 -16.67 18.99
N TYR A 176 -13.67 -17.53 18.18
CA TYR A 176 -12.30 -18.01 18.37
C TYR A 176 -11.29 -16.86 18.35
N LEU A 177 -11.33 -16.01 17.32
CA LEU A 177 -10.38 -14.89 17.17
C LEU A 177 -10.62 -13.79 18.21
N ARG A 178 -11.87 -13.58 18.64
CA ARG A 178 -12.21 -12.60 19.68
C ARG A 178 -11.59 -12.94 21.02
N LYS A 179 -11.46 -14.22 21.38
CA LYS A 179 -10.72 -14.65 22.59
C LYS A 179 -9.25 -14.23 22.55
N LYS A 180 -8.64 -14.17 21.37
CA LYS A 180 -7.21 -13.84 21.17
C LYS A 180 -6.94 -12.35 21.03
N PHE A 181 -7.82 -11.61 20.36
CA PHE A 181 -7.55 -10.22 19.95
C PHE A 181 -8.55 -9.19 20.50
N GLY A 182 -9.68 -9.62 21.06
CA GLY A 182 -10.82 -8.76 21.36
C GLY A 182 -11.50 -8.26 20.08
N HIS A 183 -10.96 -7.22 19.47
CA HIS A 183 -11.44 -6.73 18.17
C HIS A 183 -10.92 -7.62 17.03
N VAL A 184 -11.84 -8.05 16.17
CA VAL A 184 -11.55 -8.91 15.02
C VAL A 184 -11.90 -8.15 13.75
N SER A 185 -10.89 -7.57 13.12
CA SER A 185 -11.04 -6.91 11.82
C SER A 185 -10.86 -7.89 10.66
N TYR A 186 -11.23 -7.47 9.45
CA TYR A 186 -10.93 -8.24 8.23
C TYR A 186 -9.43 -8.55 8.07
N GLU A 187 -8.53 -7.63 8.45
CA GLU A 187 -7.08 -7.88 8.42
C GLU A 187 -6.65 -9.11 9.23
N ARG A 188 -7.34 -9.42 10.35
CA ARG A 188 -7.01 -10.58 11.20
C ARG A 188 -7.33 -11.91 10.53
N ILE A 189 -7.98 -11.89 9.37
CA ILE A 189 -8.43 -13.04 8.59
C ILE A 189 -7.79 -12.99 7.18
N LEU A 190 -7.87 -11.86 6.49
CA LEU A 190 -7.45 -11.65 5.10
C LEU A 190 -6.07 -10.98 5.02
N SER A 191 -5.06 -11.63 5.59
CA SER A 191 -3.65 -11.22 5.49
C SER A 191 -2.76 -12.45 5.64
N GLY A 192 -1.45 -12.31 5.44
CA GLY A 192 -0.47 -13.37 5.71
C GLY A 192 -0.61 -13.94 7.13
N PRO A 193 -0.54 -13.10 8.19
CA PRO A 193 -0.84 -13.53 9.56
C PRO A 193 -2.29 -14.04 9.74
N GLY A 194 -3.25 -13.47 9.00
CA GLY A 194 -4.65 -13.87 9.05
C GLY A 194 -4.89 -15.30 8.54
N LEU A 195 -4.22 -15.71 7.48
CA LEU A 195 -4.26 -17.10 6.98
C LEU A 195 -3.78 -18.08 8.05
N TYR A 196 -2.76 -17.73 8.82
CA TYR A 196 -2.31 -18.55 9.95
C TYR A 196 -3.35 -18.60 11.08
N ASN A 197 -4.03 -17.49 11.38
CA ASN A 197 -5.13 -17.48 12.33
C ASN A 197 -6.28 -18.40 11.90
N VAL A 198 -6.65 -18.38 10.60
CA VAL A 198 -7.66 -19.28 10.03
C VAL A 198 -7.20 -20.73 10.12
N TYR A 199 -5.95 -21.03 9.78
CA TYR A 199 -5.38 -22.36 9.93
C TYR A 199 -5.48 -22.89 11.37
N GLN A 200 -5.09 -22.07 12.37
CA GLN A 200 -5.17 -22.46 13.78
C GLN A 200 -6.62 -22.74 14.22
N PHE A 201 -7.57 -21.93 13.76
CA PHE A 201 -8.99 -22.17 13.98
C PHE A 201 -9.43 -23.53 13.38
N VAL A 202 -9.08 -23.80 12.12
CA VAL A 202 -9.44 -25.05 11.43
C VAL A 202 -8.83 -26.27 12.14
N VAL A 203 -7.59 -26.18 12.64
CA VAL A 203 -6.98 -27.26 13.43
C VAL A 203 -7.81 -27.56 14.67
N VAL A 204 -8.23 -26.54 15.43
CA VAL A 204 -9.06 -26.72 16.62
C VAL A 204 -10.43 -27.30 16.26
N LEU A 205 -11.05 -26.82 15.18
CA LEU A 205 -12.35 -27.30 14.72
C LEU A 205 -12.34 -28.81 14.39
N ILE A 206 -11.24 -29.31 13.82
CA ILE A 206 -11.11 -30.72 13.44
C ILE A 206 -10.73 -31.60 14.65
N THR A 207 -9.95 -31.08 15.60
CA THR A 207 -9.46 -31.87 16.76
C THR A 207 -10.38 -31.81 17.98
N ALA A 208 -11.31 -30.85 18.05
CA ALA A 208 -12.31 -30.71 19.11
C ALA A 208 -13.73 -30.57 18.54
N PRO A 209 -14.31 -31.65 17.98
CA PRO A 209 -15.61 -31.62 17.29
C PRO A 209 -16.80 -31.29 18.20
N ASP A 210 -16.67 -31.47 19.52
CA ASP A 210 -17.71 -31.10 20.51
C ASP A 210 -17.74 -29.59 20.82
N GLY A 211 -16.97 -28.80 20.08
CA GLY A 211 -16.95 -27.35 20.12
C GLY A 211 -15.66 -26.78 20.72
N ILE A 212 -15.32 -25.58 20.27
CA ILE A 212 -14.13 -24.78 20.67
C ILE A 212 -14.13 -24.42 22.17
N GLU A 213 -15.17 -24.80 22.91
CA GLU A 213 -15.27 -24.63 24.37
C GLU A 213 -14.69 -25.80 25.17
N ALA A 214 -14.55 -27.01 24.59
CA ALA A 214 -14.18 -28.22 25.34
C ALA A 214 -12.67 -28.49 25.43
N GLY A 215 -11.83 -27.72 24.72
CA GLY A 215 -10.40 -27.98 24.56
C GLY A 215 -9.44 -26.98 25.22
N MET A 216 -9.92 -26.10 26.11
CA MET A 216 -9.10 -25.14 26.85
C MET A 216 -9.35 -25.20 28.35
#